data_AF-A0A810Q9U3-F1
#
_entry.id   AF-A0A810Q9U3-F1
#
_cell.length_a   1.000
_cell.length_b   1.000
_cell.length_c   1.000
_cell.angle_alpha   90.00
_cell.angle_beta   90.00
_cell.angle_gamma   90.00
#
_symmetry.space_group_name_H-M   'P 1'
#
loop_
_entity.id
_entity.type
_entity.pdbx_description
1 polymer ?
#
loop_
_entity_poly.entity_id
_entity_poly.type
_entity_poly.pdbx_seq_one_letter_code
_entity_poly.pdbx_strand_id
1 'polypeptide(L)'
;MQQRFETFTVLIAKISRSIRRIKAEEMSEFHLKGPHVSCLYYLTQLGPLTAGQLCDRCEEDKAAVSRSLEYLEQNGYVTRPDKRYRSPLTLTEKGQETGRAIAGKIDRLVEAASEGLTPEQRQVMYDALTCISGHLERLAAPRKSQNGETDL
;
A
#
# COMPACT_ATOMS: atom_id res chain seq x y z
N MET A 1 16.39 27.76 -4.98
CA MET A 1 15.68 26.64 -5.65
C MET A 1 16.20 25.28 -5.16
N GLN A 2 17.52 25.09 -5.10
CA GLN A 2 18.18 23.86 -4.64
C GLN A 2 17.82 23.43 -3.20
N GLN A 3 17.81 24.37 -2.24
CA GLN A 3 17.39 24.11 -0.85
C GLN A 3 15.95 23.59 -0.72
N ARG A 4 15.01 23.99 -1.59
CA ARG A 4 13.60 23.55 -1.52
C ARG A 4 13.45 22.11 -1.99
N PHE A 5 14.16 21.73 -3.06
CA PHE A 5 14.16 20.36 -3.56
C PHE A 5 14.88 19.40 -2.61
N GLU A 6 16.02 19.83 -2.06
CA GLU A 6 16.77 19.06 -1.06
C GLU A 6 15.94 18.86 0.21
N THR A 7 15.33 19.92 0.75
CA THR A 7 14.42 19.81 1.91
C THR A 7 13.26 18.85 1.61
N PHE A 8 12.62 18.99 0.45
CA PHE A 8 11.51 18.13 0.06
C PHE A 8 11.91 16.65 -0.01
N THR A 9 12.96 16.32 -0.78
CA THR A 9 13.39 14.93 -0.98
C THR A 9 13.96 14.30 0.29
N VAL A 10 14.70 15.05 1.10
CA VAL A 10 15.22 14.59 2.40
C VAL A 10 14.09 14.31 3.39
N LEU A 11 13.08 15.19 3.48
CA LEU A 11 11.93 14.98 4.36
C LEU A 11 11.12 13.75 3.94
N ILE A 12 10.83 13.60 2.64
CA ILE A 12 10.14 12.41 2.12
C ILE A 12 10.95 11.14 2.44
N ALA A 13 12.25 11.14 2.17
CA ALA A 13 13.11 9.99 2.47
C ALA A 13 13.14 9.66 3.98
N LYS A 14 13.16 10.68 4.84
CA LYS A 14 13.12 10.51 6.31
C LYS A 14 11.79 9.92 6.76
N ILE A 15 10.66 10.45 6.28
CA ILE A 15 9.32 9.95 6.57
C ILE A 15 9.20 8.49 6.11
N SER A 16 9.55 8.19 4.86
CA SER A 16 9.48 6.83 4.31
C SER A 16 10.40 5.84 5.03
N ARG A 17 11.51 6.29 5.61
CA ARG A 17 12.38 5.44 6.44
C ARG A 17 11.74 5.15 7.80
N SER A 18 11.19 6.18 8.46
CA SER A 18 10.48 6.01 9.73
C SER A 18 9.28 5.09 9.60
N ILE A 19 8.45 5.28 8.57
CA ILE A 19 7.30 4.41 8.28
C ILE A 19 7.74 2.96 8.07
N ARG A 20 8.81 2.72 7.30
CA ARG A 20 9.32 1.36 7.07
C ARG A 20 9.79 0.68 8.35
N ARG A 21 10.49 1.41 9.23
CA ARG A 21 10.95 0.88 10.52
C ARG A 21 9.77 0.52 11.42
N ILE A 22 8.82 1.45 11.58
CA ILE A 22 7.61 1.24 12.38
C ILE A 22 6.82 0.04 11.83
N LYS A 23 6.57 0.00 10.52
CA LYS A 23 5.87 -1.13 9.88
C LYS A 23 6.58 -2.45 10.15
N ALA A 24 7.90 -2.51 10.09
CA ALA A 24 8.63 -3.74 10.35
C ALA A 24 8.52 -4.20 11.82
N GLU A 25 8.68 -3.28 12.76
CA GLU A 25 8.60 -3.56 14.21
C GLU A 25 7.17 -3.96 14.62
N GLU A 26 6.20 -3.11 14.28
CA GLU A 26 4.79 -3.28 14.65
C GLU A 26 4.14 -4.50 13.99
N MET A 27 4.54 -4.84 12.76
CA MET A 27 3.94 -5.98 12.06
C MET A 27 4.59 -7.32 12.42
N SER A 28 5.74 -7.30 13.10
CA SER A 28 6.42 -8.52 13.53
C SER A 28 5.57 -9.34 14.52
N GLU A 29 4.70 -8.67 15.29
CA GLU A 29 3.79 -9.30 16.27
C GLU A 29 2.75 -10.22 15.62
N PHE A 30 2.37 -9.95 14.36
CA PHE A 30 1.42 -10.79 13.64
C PHE A 30 2.08 -12.04 13.05
N HIS A 31 3.43 -12.14 13.12
CA HIS A 31 4.21 -13.15 12.41
C HIS A 31 3.92 -13.18 10.90
N LEU A 32 3.52 -12.03 10.34
CA LEU A 32 3.18 -11.83 8.94
C LEU A 32 4.21 -10.93 8.26
N LYS A 33 4.43 -11.15 6.96
CA LYS A 33 5.28 -10.28 6.14
C LYS A 33 4.48 -9.08 5.64
N GLY A 34 5.19 -8.00 5.27
CA GLY A 34 4.59 -6.76 4.75
C GLY A 34 3.49 -6.97 3.70
N PRO A 35 3.72 -7.76 2.64
CA PRO A 35 2.70 -8.06 1.64
C PRO A 35 1.45 -8.78 2.18
N HIS A 36 1.61 -9.66 3.18
CA HIS A 36 0.49 -10.36 3.83
C HIS A 36 -0.40 -9.34 4.57
N VAL A 37 0.25 -8.46 5.34
CA VAL A 37 -0.41 -7.39 6.08
C VAL A 37 -1.16 -6.47 5.14
N SER A 38 -0.52 -6.02 4.05
CA SER A 38 -1.18 -5.16 3.05
C SER A 38 -2.43 -5.83 2.47
N CYS A 39 -2.37 -7.13 2.13
CA CYS A 39 -3.52 -7.86 1.62
C CYS A 39 -4.67 -7.92 2.63
N LEU A 40 -4.38 -8.28 3.89
CA LEU A 40 -5.40 -8.36 4.95
C LEU A 40 -6.00 -6.99 5.26
N TYR A 41 -5.18 -5.94 5.28
CA TYR A 41 -5.63 -4.57 5.49
C TYR A 41 -6.64 -4.15 4.41
N TYR A 42 -6.30 -4.28 3.12
CA TYR A 42 -7.20 -3.86 2.05
C TYR A 42 -8.46 -4.71 1.97
N LEU A 43 -8.37 -6.02 2.22
CA LEU A 43 -9.56 -6.88 2.31
C LEU A 43 -10.46 -6.51 3.49
N THR A 44 -9.89 -6.01 4.60
CA THR A 44 -10.66 -5.55 5.77
C THR A 44 -11.37 -4.24 5.46
N GLN A 45 -10.69 -3.30 4.81
CA GLN A 45 -11.23 -1.97 4.52
C GLN A 45 -12.23 -1.95 3.36
N LEU A 46 -11.99 -2.76 2.32
CA LEU A 46 -12.73 -2.70 1.05
C LEU A 46 -13.61 -3.92 0.80
N GLY A 47 -13.56 -4.94 1.67
CA GLY A 47 -14.25 -6.20 1.47
C GLY A 47 -13.56 -7.10 0.43
N PRO A 48 -14.32 -8.01 -0.23
CA PRO A 48 -13.74 -8.97 -1.16
C PRO A 48 -13.03 -8.33 -2.36
N LEU A 49 -11.79 -8.75 -2.62
CA LEU A 49 -10.95 -8.22 -3.72
C LEU A 49 -10.32 -9.36 -4.52
N THR A 50 -10.09 -9.13 -5.81
CA THR A 50 -9.32 -10.03 -6.67
C THR A 50 -7.81 -9.86 -6.44
N ALA A 51 -7.03 -10.86 -6.85
CA ALA A 51 -5.57 -10.79 -6.80
C ALA A 51 -5.00 -9.59 -7.60
N GLY A 52 -5.63 -9.24 -8.73
CA GLY A 52 -5.25 -8.07 -9.52
C GLY A 52 -5.47 -6.76 -8.75
N GLN A 53 -6.66 -6.59 -8.15
CA GLN A 53 -6.97 -5.39 -7.37
C GLN A 53 -6.09 -5.22 -6.13
N LEU A 54 -5.66 -6.33 -5.53
CA LEU A 54 -4.69 -6.32 -4.43
C LEU A 54 -3.28 -5.98 -4.92
N CYS A 55 -2.87 -6.45 -6.10
CA CYS A 55 -1.60 -6.10 -6.72
C CYS A 55 -1.49 -4.60 -6.97
N ASP A 56 -2.54 -3.99 -7.53
CA ASP A 56 -2.59 -2.56 -7.83
C ASP A 56 -2.50 -1.69 -6.56
N ARG A 57 -2.96 -2.22 -5.41
CA ARG A 57 -3.04 -1.47 -4.14
C ARG A 57 -1.86 -1.69 -3.22
N CYS A 58 -1.27 -2.88 -3.22
CA CYS A 58 -0.17 -3.19 -2.31
C CYS A 58 1.13 -2.50 -2.73
N GLU A 59 1.22 -1.95 -3.95
CA GLU A 59 2.46 -1.45 -4.58
C GLU A 59 3.58 -2.52 -4.60
N GLU A 60 3.18 -3.78 -4.55
CA GLU A 60 4.05 -4.96 -4.57
C GLU A 60 4.01 -5.60 -5.96
N ASP A 61 5.09 -6.31 -6.33
CA ASP A 61 5.08 -7.05 -7.59
C ASP A 61 4.06 -8.21 -7.57
N LYS A 62 3.60 -8.59 -8.76
CA LYS A 62 2.59 -9.64 -8.94
C LYS A 62 2.99 -10.98 -8.30
N ALA A 63 4.28 -11.33 -8.33
CA ALA A 63 4.76 -12.58 -7.75
C ALA A 63 4.80 -12.52 -6.21
N ALA A 64 5.10 -11.36 -5.62
CA ALA A 64 4.99 -11.13 -4.18
C ALA A 64 3.54 -11.26 -3.70
N VAL A 65 2.59 -10.64 -4.42
CA VAL A 65 1.15 -10.71 -4.09
C VAL A 65 0.63 -12.14 -4.25
N SER A 66 0.99 -12.83 -5.34
CA SER A 66 0.55 -14.22 -5.56
C SER A 66 1.02 -15.14 -4.43
N ARG A 67 2.31 -15.09 -4.04
CA ARG A 67 2.85 -15.88 -2.93
C ARG A 67 2.19 -15.55 -1.60
N SER A 68 1.87 -14.26 -1.39
CA SER A 68 1.18 -13.80 -0.19
C SER A 68 -0.22 -14.38 -0.09
N LEU A 69 -0.98 -14.36 -1.18
CA LEU A 69 -2.33 -14.89 -1.21
C LEU A 69 -2.37 -16.40 -1.01
N GLU A 70 -1.41 -17.12 -1.60
CA GLU A 70 -1.27 -18.56 -1.38
C GLU A 70 -0.96 -18.89 0.09
N TYR A 71 -0.02 -18.16 0.71
CA TYR A 71 0.26 -18.32 2.14
C TYR A 71 -0.97 -18.01 3.00
N LEU A 72 -1.65 -16.89 2.74
CA LEU A 72 -2.81 -16.46 3.50
C LEU A 72 -3.95 -17.48 3.42
N GLU A 73 -4.16 -18.09 2.25
CA GLU A 73 -5.17 -19.13 2.03
C GLU A 73 -4.80 -20.43 2.75
N GLN A 74 -3.57 -20.91 2.58
CA GLN A 74 -3.08 -22.12 3.25
C GLN A 74 -3.12 -22.01 4.79
N ASN A 75 -2.95 -20.80 5.32
CA ASN A 75 -2.98 -20.52 6.76
C ASN A 75 -4.38 -20.08 7.25
N GLY A 76 -5.40 -20.16 6.40
CA GLY A 76 -6.80 -19.96 6.77
C GLY A 76 -7.19 -18.52 7.07
N TYR A 77 -6.47 -17.52 6.55
CA TYR A 77 -6.85 -16.11 6.67
C TYR A 77 -7.81 -15.65 5.57
N VAL A 78 -7.69 -16.23 4.38
CA VAL A 78 -8.56 -15.91 3.25
C VAL A 78 -9.12 -17.20 2.65
N THR A 79 -10.24 -17.06 1.97
CA THR A 79 -10.83 -18.11 1.15
C THR A 79 -11.22 -17.55 -0.21
N ARG A 80 -11.29 -18.44 -1.20
CA ARG A 80 -11.77 -18.13 -2.54
C ARG A 80 -12.79 -19.19 -2.95
N PRO A 81 -13.86 -18.81 -3.67
CA PRO A 81 -14.86 -19.77 -4.13
C PRO A 81 -14.31 -20.76 -5.15
N ASP A 82 -13.32 -20.36 -5.95
CA ASP A 82 -12.57 -21.24 -6.84
C ASP A 82 -11.13 -20.72 -7.04
N LYS A 83 -10.24 -21.54 -7.64
CA LYS A 83 -8.83 -21.17 -7.90
C LYS A 83 -8.61 -20.26 -9.12
N ARG A 84 -9.65 -19.66 -9.70
CA ARG A 84 -9.48 -18.77 -10.86
C ARG A 84 -8.90 -17.43 -10.40
N TYR A 85 -8.03 -16.86 -11.22
CA TYR A 85 -7.35 -15.58 -10.93
C TYR A 85 -8.30 -14.39 -10.71
N ARG A 86 -9.48 -14.43 -11.35
CA ARG A 86 -10.50 -13.38 -11.25
C ARG A 86 -11.46 -13.56 -10.06
N SER A 87 -11.32 -14.64 -9.31
CA SER A 87 -12.21 -14.91 -8.19
C SER A 87 -11.86 -14.03 -7.00
N PRO A 88 -12.84 -13.34 -6.40
CA PRO A 88 -12.58 -12.48 -5.26
C PRO A 88 -12.20 -13.33 -4.05
N LEU A 89 -11.18 -12.88 -3.33
CA LEU A 89 -10.81 -13.44 -2.05
C LEU A 89 -11.66 -12.77 -0.96
N THR A 90 -12.11 -13.56 0.00
CA THR A 90 -12.85 -13.09 1.17
C THR A 90 -12.10 -13.48 2.43
N LEU A 91 -12.12 -12.62 3.45
CA LEU A 91 -11.55 -12.93 4.75
C LEU A 91 -12.36 -14.03 5.43
N THR A 92 -11.67 -15.03 5.98
CA THR A 92 -12.24 -15.94 6.97
C THR A 92 -12.42 -15.21 8.31
N GLU A 93 -13.01 -15.88 9.31
CA GLU A 93 -13.08 -15.32 10.67
C GLU A 93 -11.71 -14.95 11.23
N LYS A 94 -10.71 -15.85 11.09
CA LYS A 94 -9.31 -15.59 11.45
C LYS A 94 -8.73 -14.39 10.69
N GLY A 95 -9.02 -14.30 9.39
CA GLY A 95 -8.61 -13.18 8.55
C GLY A 95 -9.20 -11.85 9.01
N GLN A 96 -10.47 -11.84 9.37
CA GLN A 96 -11.17 -10.66 9.86
C GLN A 96 -10.64 -10.20 11.22
N GLU A 97 -10.40 -11.12 12.15
CA GLU A 97 -9.83 -10.80 13.46
C GLU A 97 -8.44 -10.18 13.30
N THR A 98 -7.56 -10.84 12.54
CA THR A 98 -6.21 -10.36 12.27
C THR A 98 -6.23 -9.02 11.52
N GLY A 99 -7.10 -8.90 10.52
CA GLY A 99 -7.28 -7.70 9.73
C GLY A 99 -7.76 -6.50 10.56
N ARG A 100 -8.70 -6.70 11.48
CA ARG A 100 -9.15 -5.66 12.43
C ARG A 100 -8.02 -5.23 13.36
N ALA A 101 -7.23 -6.17 13.87
CA ALA A 101 -6.08 -5.85 14.72
C ALA A 101 -5.03 -5.02 13.97
N ILE A 102 -4.72 -5.40 12.73
CA ILE A 102 -3.84 -4.64 11.82
C ILE A 102 -4.39 -3.24 11.58
N ALA A 103 -5.66 -3.12 11.20
CA ALA A 103 -6.29 -1.82 10.91
C ALA A 103 -6.25 -0.90 12.13
N GLY A 104 -6.69 -1.38 13.30
CA GLY A 104 -6.67 -0.57 14.51
C GLY A 104 -5.27 -0.16 14.96
N LYS A 105 -4.24 -0.98 14.67
CA LYS A 105 -2.85 -0.60 14.91
C LYS A 105 -2.36 0.47 13.94
N ILE A 106 -2.67 0.35 12.64
CA ILE A 106 -2.38 1.38 11.64
C ILE A 106 -3.05 2.70 12.02
N ASP A 107 -4.31 2.68 12.42
CA ASP A 107 -5.05 3.89 12.82
C ASP A 107 -4.36 4.61 13.98
N ARG A 108 -3.96 3.89 15.03
CA ARG A 108 -3.21 4.47 16.17
C ARG A 108 -1.87 5.06 15.76
N LEU A 109 -1.14 4.39 14.85
CA LEU A 109 0.14 4.87 14.36
C LEU A 109 -0.01 6.13 13.51
N VAL A 110 -1.03 6.19 12.65
CA VAL A 110 -1.34 7.37 11.84
C VAL A 110 -1.73 8.55 12.72
N GLU A 111 -2.56 8.30 13.74
CA GLU A 111 -2.95 9.32 14.71
C GLU A 111 -1.74 9.87 15.49
N ALA A 112 -0.89 9.00 16.03
CA ALA A 112 0.30 9.40 16.76
C ALA A 112 1.31 10.14 15.85
N ALA A 113 1.51 9.67 14.62
CA ALA A 113 2.42 10.32 13.66
C ALA A 113 1.94 11.72 13.24
N SER A 114 0.66 12.01 13.43
CA SER A 114 0.02 13.25 13.03
C SER A 114 -0.41 14.10 14.26
N GLU A 115 0.12 13.78 15.44
CA GLU A 115 -0.09 14.55 16.66
C GLU A 115 0.36 16.00 16.47
N GLY A 116 -0.46 16.94 16.93
CA GLY A 116 -0.22 18.38 16.77
C GLY A 116 -0.71 18.98 15.44
N LEU A 117 -1.22 18.16 14.50
CA LEU A 117 -1.91 18.64 13.31
C LEU A 117 -3.43 18.61 13.49
N THR A 118 -4.12 19.69 13.11
CA THR A 118 -5.59 19.70 13.04
C THR A 118 -6.10 18.83 11.89
N PRO A 119 -7.37 18.38 11.91
CA PRO A 119 -7.96 17.64 10.80
C PRO A 119 -7.82 18.36 9.45
N GLU A 120 -7.96 19.68 9.42
CA GLU A 120 -7.83 20.50 8.21
C GLU A 120 -6.38 20.51 7.71
N GLN A 121 -5.41 20.63 8.62
CA GLN A 121 -3.98 20.57 8.25
C GLN A 121 -3.62 19.19 7.69
N ARG A 122 -4.17 18.12 8.26
CA ARG A 122 -3.99 16.76 7.75
C ARG A 122 -4.58 16.62 6.35
N GLN A 123 -5.79 17.14 6.12
CA GLN A 123 -6.42 17.11 4.80
C GLN A 123 -5.58 17.85 3.75
N VAL A 124 -5.13 19.07 4.07
CA VAL A 124 -4.26 19.87 3.18
C VAL A 124 -2.95 19.13 2.87
N MET A 125 -2.36 18.46 3.86
CA MET A 125 -1.17 17.64 3.66
C MET A 125 -1.44 16.47 2.70
N TYR A 126 -2.54 15.73 2.88
CA TYR A 126 -2.89 14.61 2.00
C TYR A 126 -3.18 15.06 0.57
N ASP A 127 -3.88 16.18 0.40
CA ASP A 127 -4.16 16.75 -0.93
C ASP A 127 -2.86 17.14 -1.64
N ALA A 128 -1.93 17.79 -0.92
CA ALA A 128 -0.63 18.18 -1.45
C ALA A 128 0.22 16.96 -1.84
N LEU A 129 0.30 15.94 -0.96
CA LEU A 129 1.06 14.72 -1.23
C LEU A 129 0.48 13.93 -2.41
N THR A 130 -0.85 13.83 -2.50
CA THR A 130 -1.55 13.16 -3.62
C THR A 130 -1.25 13.85 -4.95
N CYS A 131 -1.35 15.18 -4.98
CA CYS A 131 -1.03 15.98 -6.16
C CYS A 131 0.44 15.79 -6.58
N ILE A 132 1.37 15.87 -5.63
CA ILE A 132 2.80 15.71 -5.90
C ILE A 132 3.11 14.29 -6.39
N SER A 133 2.54 13.24 -5.77
CA SER A 133 2.75 11.85 -6.20
C SER A 133 2.32 11.63 -7.65
N GLY A 134 1.11 12.07 -8.02
CA GLY A 134 0.62 11.94 -9.39
C GLY A 134 1.43 12.77 -10.40
N HIS A 135 2.09 13.84 -9.97
CA HIS A 135 3.02 14.58 -10.83
C HIS A 135 4.33 13.80 -11.02
N LEU A 136 4.89 13.24 -9.95
CA LEU A 136 6.12 12.46 -9.99
C LEU A 136 5.97 11.19 -10.83
N GLU A 137 4.85 10.47 -10.70
CA GLU A 137 4.55 9.29 -11.52
C GLU A 137 4.53 9.61 -13.02
N ARG A 138 3.89 10.72 -13.41
CA ARG A 138 3.87 11.19 -14.81
C ARG A 138 5.25 11.58 -15.33
N LEU A 139 6.09 12.17 -14.48
CA LEU A 139 7.45 12.56 -14.84
C LEU A 139 8.40 11.35 -14.93
N ALA A 140 8.16 10.31 -14.14
CA ALA A 140 8.92 9.07 -14.13
C ALA A 140 8.52 8.09 -15.24
N ALA A 141 7.30 8.22 -15.79
CA ALA A 141 6.83 7.38 -16.89
C ALA A 141 7.75 7.52 -18.11
N PRO A 142 8.16 6.40 -18.74
CA PRO A 142 9.02 6.46 -19.91
C PRO A 142 8.35 7.27 -21.02
N ARG A 143 9.05 8.29 -21.53
CA ARG A 143 8.60 9.04 -22.71
C ARG A 143 8.46 8.06 -23.87
N LYS A 144 7.23 7.80 -24.32
CA LYS A 144 7.02 7.08 -25.58
C LYS A 144 7.71 7.88 -26.68
N SER A 145 8.72 7.30 -27.30
CA SER A 145 9.39 7.87 -28.46
C SER A 145 8.36 8.10 -29.56
N GLN A 146 7.97 9.35 -29.79
CA GLN A 146 7.40 9.78 -31.07
C GLN A 146 8.56 9.85 -32.06
N ASN A 147 8.96 8.70 -32.61
CA ASN A 147 9.81 8.64 -33.79
C ASN A 147 9.29 7.47 -34.63
N GLY A 148 8.37 7.78 -35.54
CA GLY A 148 7.79 6.83 -36.46
C GLY A 148 6.77 7.53 -37.33
N GLU A 149 7.24 8.39 -38.25
CA GLU A 149 6.64 8.67 -39.56
C GLU A 149 7.34 9.87 -40.22
N THR A 150 8.41 9.58 -40.97
CA THR A 150 8.64 10.12 -42.32
C THR A 150 9.78 9.31 -42.92
N ASP A 151 9.44 8.43 -43.87
CA ASP A 151 10.16 8.27 -45.14
C ASP A 151 9.55 7.06 -45.86
N LEU A 152 8.63 7.36 -46.78
CA LEU A 152 8.31 6.57 -47.96
C LEU A 152 8.35 7.52 -49.16
#